data_AF-A0A843KC30-F1
#
_entry.id   AF-A0A843KC30-F1
#
_cell.length_a   1.000
_cell.length_b   1.000
_cell.length_c   1.000
_cell.angle_alpha   90.00
_cell.angle_beta   90.00
_cell.angle_gamma   90.00
#
_symmetry.space_group_name_H-M   'P 1'
#
loop_
_entity.id
_entity.type
_entity.pdbx_description
1 polymer ?
#
loop_
_entity_poly.entity_id
_entity_poly.type
_entity_poly.pdbx_seq_one_letter_code
_entity_poly.pdbx_strand_id
1 'polypeptide(L)'
;LVRHRGTKTMLNGEIVSKFEAQTFDRPRQRTTVHYFIDISRQDREMRRVTACFTIRYMAYQEAVGLMEACGLQVLETYGDWNFGPFTKNSDMMVFVAKRAP
;
A
#
# COMPACT_ATOMS: atom_id res chain seq x y z
N LEU A 1 -16.06 -5.41 -5.54
CA LEU A 1 -15.55 -6.25 -6.66
C LEU A 1 -14.20 -6.82 -6.24
N VAL A 2 -13.98 -8.12 -6.43
CA VAL A 2 -12.66 -8.75 -6.24
C VAL A 2 -11.85 -8.56 -7.53
N ARG A 3 -10.60 -8.13 -7.41
CA ARG A 3 -9.66 -7.94 -8.53
C ARG A 3 -8.56 -8.98 -8.47
N HIS A 4 -8.21 -9.55 -9.62
CA HIS A 4 -6.99 -10.34 -9.78
C HIS A 4 -5.79 -9.39 -9.86
N ARG A 5 -4.82 -9.56 -8.97
CA ARG A 5 -3.60 -8.77 -8.91
C ARG A 5 -2.44 -9.41 -9.66
N GLY A 6 -2.56 -10.68 -10.02
CA GLY A 6 -1.57 -11.41 -10.79
C GLY A 6 -1.41 -12.85 -10.33
N THR A 7 -0.76 -13.64 -11.18
CA THR A 7 -0.43 -15.05 -10.92
C THR A 7 1.04 -15.26 -11.22
N LYS A 8 1.72 -16.02 -10.37
CA LYS A 8 3.13 -16.37 -10.54
C LYS A 8 3.34 -17.85 -10.28
N THR A 9 4.11 -18.50 -11.16
CA THR A 9 4.65 -19.83 -10.90
C THR A 9 5.94 -19.72 -10.09
N MET A 10 6.00 -20.45 -9.00
CA MET A 10 7.14 -20.52 -8.09
C MET A 10 8.11 -21.61 -8.54
N LEU A 11 9.37 -21.55 -8.09
CA LEU A 11 10.41 -22.52 -8.47
C LEU A 11 10.07 -23.96 -8.03
N ASN A 12 9.27 -24.12 -6.98
CA ASN A 12 8.78 -25.42 -6.48
C ASN A 12 7.55 -25.94 -7.25
N GLY A 13 7.15 -25.28 -8.34
CA GLY A 13 6.00 -25.66 -9.17
C GLY A 13 4.64 -25.21 -8.63
N GLU A 14 4.58 -24.52 -7.49
CA GLU A 14 3.33 -23.92 -7.02
C GLU A 14 2.94 -22.72 -7.89
N ILE A 15 1.65 -22.60 -8.18
CA ILE A 15 1.05 -21.44 -8.83
C ILE A 15 0.38 -20.60 -7.75
N VAL A 16 0.85 -19.36 -7.60
CA VAL A 16 0.34 -18.41 -6.61
C VAL A 16 -0.47 -17.33 -7.31
N SER A 17 -1.78 -17.29 -7.09
CA SER A 17 -2.69 -16.26 -7.60
C SER A 17 -3.13 -15.33 -6.47
N LYS A 18 -2.95 -14.02 -6.66
CA LYS A 18 -3.35 -13.00 -5.69
C LYS A 18 -4.62 -12.31 -6.14
N PHE A 19 -5.59 -12.24 -5.25
CA PHE A 19 -6.83 -11.51 -5.43
C PHE A 19 -7.01 -10.49 -4.31
N GLU A 20 -7.65 -9.38 -4.62
CA GLU A 20 -7.82 -8.27 -3.69
C GLU A 20 -9.24 -7.71 -3.78
N ALA A 21 -9.86 -7.47 -2.63
CA ALA A 21 -11.04 -6.63 -2.51
C ALA A 21 -10.74 -5.46 -1.58
N GLN A 22 -11.30 -4.29 -1.89
CA GLN A 22 -11.12 -3.08 -1.09
C GLN A 22 -12.46 -2.45 -0.76
N THR A 23 -12.56 -1.90 0.45
CA THR A 23 -13.64 -1.01 0.87
C THR A 23 -13.07 0.33 1.31
N PHE A 24 -13.79 1.41 1.00
CA PHE A 24 -13.33 2.78 1.26
C PHE A 24 -14.33 3.49 2.17
N ASP A 25 -13.88 3.86 3.37
CA ASP A 25 -14.57 4.78 4.26
C ASP A 25 -13.90 6.16 4.11
N ARG A 26 -14.39 6.94 3.14
CA ARG A 26 -13.84 8.26 2.83
C ARG A 26 -13.97 9.26 3.99
N PRO A 27 -15.12 9.37 4.69
CA PRO A 27 -15.25 10.26 5.84
C PRO A 27 -14.21 10.01 6.93
N ARG A 28 -13.81 8.74 7.14
CA ARG A 28 -12.78 8.38 8.14
C ARG A 28 -11.38 8.18 7.54
N GLN A 29 -11.22 8.41 6.23
CA GLN A 29 -9.99 8.20 5.47
C GLN A 29 -9.39 6.79 5.62
N ARG A 30 -10.23 5.76 5.63
CA ARG A 30 -9.80 4.37 5.81
C ARG A 30 -10.04 3.55 4.56
N THR A 31 -9.07 2.72 4.24
CA THR A 31 -9.19 1.65 3.24
C THR A 31 -8.98 0.32 3.94
N THR A 32 -9.94 -0.59 3.82
CA THR A 32 -9.76 -1.98 4.26
C THR A 32 -9.48 -2.84 3.04
N VAL A 33 -8.40 -3.62 3.10
CA VAL A 33 -7.94 -4.50 2.04
C VAL A 33 -8.10 -5.93 2.49
N HIS A 34 -8.74 -6.74 1.66
CA HIS A 34 -8.83 -8.19 1.81
C HIS A 34 -8.02 -8.85 0.70
N TYR A 35 -6.94 -9.54 1.07
CA TYR A 35 -6.21 -10.40 0.17
C TYR A 35 -6.72 -11.84 0.26
N PHE A 36 -6.84 -12.48 -0.90
CA PHE A 36 -7.03 -13.91 -1.04
C PHE A 36 -5.87 -14.41 -1.92
N ILE A 37 -5.03 -15.28 -1.35
CA ILE A 37 -3.84 -15.81 -2.01
C ILE A 37 -4.06 -17.30 -2.21
N ASP A 38 -4.34 -17.69 -3.44
CA ASP A 38 -4.50 -19.09 -3.82
C ASP A 38 -3.15 -19.68 -4.18
N ILE A 39 -2.85 -20.84 -3.62
CA ILE A 39 -1.64 -21.59 -3.84
C ILE A 39 -2.09 -22.96 -4.34
N SER A 40 -1.87 -23.23 -5.62
CA SER A 40 -2.27 -24.47 -6.29
C SER A 40 -1.07 -25.18 -6.90
N ARG A 41 -1.16 -26.52 -6.99
CA ARG A 41 -0.20 -27.37 -7.68
C ARG A 41 -0.95 -28.61 -8.18
N GLN A 42 -0.58 -29.16 -9.33
CA GLN A 42 -1.34 -30.23 -9.98
C GLN A 42 -1.54 -31.49 -9.11
N ASP A 43 -0.59 -31.78 -8.22
CA ASP A 43 -0.54 -32.96 -7.35
C ASP A 43 -1.08 -32.72 -5.94
N ARG A 44 -1.64 -31.54 -5.65
CA ARG A 44 -2.10 -31.16 -4.31
C ARG A 44 -3.40 -30.37 -4.36
N GLU A 45 -4.15 -30.44 -3.27
CA GLU A 45 -5.31 -29.56 -3.09
C GLU A 45 -4.88 -28.09 -3.06
N MET A 46 -5.74 -27.24 -3.60
CA MET A 46 -5.55 -25.80 -3.54
C MET A 46 -5.69 -25.32 -2.10
N ARG A 47 -4.73 -24.50 -1.65
CA ARG A 47 -4.78 -23.82 -0.35
C ARG A 47 -4.98 -22.32 -0.56
N ARG A 48 -5.90 -21.72 0.18
CA ARG A 48 -6.09 -20.26 0.23
C ARG A 48 -5.56 -19.68 1.53
N VAL A 49 -4.77 -18.62 1.43
CA VAL A 49 -4.38 -17.76 2.57
C VAL A 49 -5.12 -16.44 2.45
N THR A 50 -5.77 -16.01 3.53
CA THR A 50 -6.45 -14.72 3.58
C THR A 50 -5.74 -13.76 4.52
N ALA A 51 -5.62 -12.51 4.11
CA ALA A 51 -5.17 -11.43 4.99
C ALA A 51 -6.14 -10.25 4.90
N CYS A 52 -6.39 -9.61 6.04
CA CYS A 52 -7.24 -8.43 6.13
C CYS A 52 -6.51 -7.37 6.95
N PHE A 53 -6.43 -6.15 6.42
CA PHE A 53 -5.87 -5.03 7.16
C PHE A 53 -6.55 -3.72 6.74
N THR A 54 -6.57 -2.77 7.67
CA THR A 54 -7.12 -1.43 7.45
C THR A 54 -5.99 -0.42 7.53
N ILE A 55 -5.85 0.41 6.50
CA ILE A 55 -4.87 1.50 6.45
C ILE A 55 -5.64 2.82 6.47
N ARG A 56 -5.12 3.80 7.20
CA ARG A 56 -5.57 5.18 7.07
C ARG A 56 -4.68 5.89 6.05
N TYR A 57 -5.27 6.49 5.02
CA TYR A 57 -4.53 7.35 4.10
C TYR A 57 -4.57 8.79 4.61
N MET A 58 -3.53 9.55 4.32
CA MET A 58 -3.41 10.97 4.69
C MET A 58 -3.21 11.79 3.43
N ALA A 59 -3.86 12.95 3.37
CA ALA A 59 -3.54 13.95 2.35
C ALA A 59 -2.19 14.59 2.66
N TYR A 60 -1.54 15.15 1.63
CA TYR A 60 -0.24 15.83 1.76
C TYR A 60 -0.22 16.86 2.90
N GLN A 61 -1.22 17.75 2.96
CA GLN A 61 -1.29 18.81 3.98
C GLN A 61 -1.44 18.25 5.40
N GLU A 62 -2.15 17.13 5.56
CA GLU A 62 -2.31 16.49 6.87
C GLU A 62 -0.99 15.87 7.34
N ALA A 63 -0.26 15.21 6.44
CA ALA A 63 1.05 14.65 6.74
C ALA A 63 2.07 15.75 7.11
N VAL A 64 2.09 16.86 6.36
CA VAL A 64 2.94 18.03 6.67
C VAL A 64 2.58 18.63 8.02
N GLY A 65 1.30 18.91 8.29
CA GLY A 65 0.87 19.47 9.56
C GLY A 65 1.18 18.57 10.77
N LEU A 66 1.06 17.23 10.61
CA LEU A 66 1.46 16.28 11.65
C LEU A 66 2.97 16.27 11.88
N MET A 67 3.78 16.36 10.83
CA MET A 67 5.23 16.47 10.96
C MET A 67 5.61 17.76 11.69
N GLU A 68 5.03 18.90 11.31
CA GLU A 68 5.24 20.19 11.98
C GLU A 68 4.86 20.13 13.46
N ALA A 69 3.71 19.53 13.80
CA ALA A 69 3.28 19.34 15.18
C ALA A 69 4.23 18.44 16.00
N CYS A 70 4.98 17.56 15.34
CA CYS A 70 6.02 16.73 15.93
C CYS A 70 7.40 17.41 15.96
N GLY A 71 7.50 18.69 15.60
CA GLY A 71 8.77 19.42 15.53
C GLY A 71 9.66 18.94 14.38
N LEU A 72 9.06 18.55 13.25
CA LEU A 72 9.76 18.21 12.02
C LEU A 72 9.46 19.25 10.95
N GLN A 73 10.50 19.80 10.33
CA GLN A 73 10.40 20.66 9.17
C GLN A 73 10.65 19.84 7.91
N VAL A 74 9.66 19.78 7.02
CA VAL A 74 9.81 19.17 5.69
C VAL A 74 10.72 20.05 4.83
N LEU A 75 11.75 19.44 4.26
CA LEU A 75 12.70 20.07 3.35
C LEU A 75 12.35 19.79 1.89
N GLU A 76 12.03 18.53 1.61
CA GLU A 76 11.79 18.04 0.26
C GLU A 76 10.67 16.99 0.25
N THR A 77 9.99 16.86 -0.87
CA THR A 77 8.95 15.84 -1.07
C THR A 77 9.07 15.25 -2.47
N TYR A 78 9.02 13.92 -2.53
CA TYR A 78 9.17 13.13 -3.75
C TYR A 78 7.99 12.19 -3.95
N GLY A 79 7.76 11.84 -5.22
CA GLY A 79 6.68 10.95 -5.65
C GLY A 79 7.06 9.46 -5.67
N ASP A 80 8.34 9.15 -5.46
CA ASP A 80 8.89 7.80 -5.44
C ASP A 80 10.20 7.73 -4.62
N TRP A 81 10.75 6.52 -4.48
CA TRP A 81 12.01 6.27 -3.78
C TRP A 81 13.28 6.69 -4.54
N ASN A 82 13.15 7.12 -5.80
CA ASN A 82 14.25 7.52 -6.67
C ASN A 82 14.29 9.04 -6.86
N PHE A 83 13.69 9.80 -5.94
CA PHE A 83 13.64 11.26 -5.97
C PHE A 83 12.86 11.84 -7.16
N GLY A 84 11.92 11.08 -7.72
CA GLY A 84 11.00 11.58 -8.74
C GLY A 84 10.11 12.71 -8.21
N PRO A 85 9.65 13.64 -9.06
CA PRO A 85 8.86 14.78 -8.63
C PRO A 85 7.53 14.32 -8.00
N PHE A 86 7.17 14.94 -6.87
CA PHE A 86 5.85 14.72 -6.28
C PHE A 86 4.77 15.45 -7.09
N THR A 87 3.77 14.70 -7.58
CA THR A 87 2.65 15.24 -8.35
C THR A 87 1.33 14.63 -7.88
N LYS A 88 0.21 15.18 -8.35
CA LYS A 88 -1.13 14.63 -8.06
C LYS A 88 -1.34 13.18 -8.53
N ASN A 89 -0.48 12.69 -9.42
CA ASN A 89 -0.54 11.34 -9.98
C ASN A 89 0.48 10.39 -9.33
N SER A 90 1.26 10.85 -8.35
CA SER A 90 2.25 10.01 -7.66
C SER A 90 1.54 8.97 -6.78
N ASP A 91 2.02 7.73 -6.83
CA ASP A 91 1.47 6.61 -6.04
C ASP A 91 1.87 6.70 -4.56
N MET A 92 2.89 7.49 -4.22
CA MET A 92 3.38 7.68 -2.86
C MET A 92 3.85 9.10 -2.59
N MET A 93 3.99 9.42 -1.30
CA MET A 93 4.62 10.64 -0.80
C MET A 93 5.85 10.23 0.01
N VAL A 94 7.02 10.69 -0.40
CA VAL A 94 8.28 10.49 0.33
C VAL A 94 8.73 11.85 0.84
N PHE A 95 8.83 11.99 2.16
CA PHE A 95 9.21 13.25 2.81
C PHE A 95 10.64 13.16 3.34
N VAL A 96 11.44 14.18 3.04
CA VAL A 96 12.72 14.43 3.73
C VAL A 96 12.48 15.55 4.72
N ALA A 97 12.74 15.28 5.99
CA ALA A 97 12.51 16.25 7.06
C ALA A 97 13.72 16.32 8.00
N LYS A 98 13.90 17.47 8.63
CA LYS A 98 14.84 17.67 9.74
C LYS A 98 14.07 18.03 11.00
N ARG A 99 14.72 17.87 12.16
CA ARG A 99 14.18 18.41 13.41
C ARG A 99 14.11 19.94 13.32
N ALA A 100 12.96 20.50 13.69
CA ALA A 100 12.79 21.93 13.84
C ALA A 100 13.67 22.44 15.00
N PRO A 101 14.10 23.72 14.96
CA PRO A 101 14.95 24.32 16.00
C PRO A 101 14.38 24.20 17.41
#